data_AF-A0A819WFL4-F1
#
_entry.id   AF-A0A819WFL4-F1
#
_cell.length_a   1.000
_cell.length_b   1.000
_cell.length_c   1.000
_cell.angle_alpha   90.00
_cell.angle_beta   90.00
_cell.angle_gamma   90.00
#
_symmetry.space_group_name_H-M   'P 1'
#
loop_
_entity.id
_entity.type
_entity.pdbx_description
1 polymer ?
#
loop_
_entity_poly.entity_id
_entity_poly.type
_entity_poly.pdbx_seq_one_letter_code
_entity_poly.pdbx_strand_id
1 'polypeptide(L)'
;MILMHNYSDLSKQNSKKSVKTYVEKQRRDRINKSLNELKDLIASTDERVRYQKYEKAEILEMTINYIRNLKQIINNYEKYSFETWKQLELLKNIYPYQHQRIKQKYLQIIINNSSLDHISTYSQNSSSTQLWKPYI
;
A
#
# COMPACT_ATOMS: atom_id res chain seq x y z
N MET A 1 -51.16 19.62 -19.95
CA MET A 1 -50.17 18.62 -20.39
C MET A 1 -48.71 18.99 -20.05
N ILE A 2 -48.37 20.26 -19.83
CA ILE A 2 -46.99 20.74 -19.51
C ILE A 2 -46.51 20.37 -18.08
N LEU A 3 -47.41 20.21 -17.11
CA LEU A 3 -47.05 19.89 -15.73
C LEU A 3 -46.51 18.46 -15.53
N MET A 4 -46.93 17.48 -16.34
CA MET A 4 -46.50 16.07 -16.20
C MET A 4 -45.07 15.81 -16.68
N HIS A 5 -44.57 16.58 -17.65
CA HIS A 5 -43.19 16.45 -18.13
C HIS A 5 -42.17 16.84 -17.04
N ASN A 6 -42.43 17.93 -16.31
CA ASN A 6 -41.55 18.41 -15.23
C ASN A 6 -41.41 17.44 -14.05
N TYR A 7 -42.47 16.69 -13.69
CA TYR A 7 -42.40 15.69 -12.60
C TYR A 7 -41.47 14.51 -12.94
N SER A 8 -41.39 14.13 -14.22
CA SER A 8 -40.51 13.06 -14.69
C SER A 8 -39.03 13.45 -14.65
N ASP A 9 -38.72 14.73 -14.92
CA ASP A 9 -37.36 15.24 -14.83
C ASP A 9 -36.95 15.49 -13.37
N LEU A 10 -37.86 15.95 -12.51
CA LEU A 10 -37.58 16.14 -11.08
C LEU A 10 -37.33 14.81 -10.35
N SER A 11 -38.11 13.77 -10.67
CA SER A 11 -37.92 12.42 -10.13
C SER A 11 -36.62 11.77 -10.63
N LYS A 12 -36.27 11.97 -11.91
CA LYS A 12 -34.95 11.58 -12.47
C LYS A 12 -33.80 12.36 -11.85
N GLN A 13 -33.96 13.63 -11.50
CA GLN A 13 -32.93 14.40 -10.81
C GLN A 13 -32.76 13.98 -9.35
N ASN A 14 -33.85 13.68 -8.64
CA ASN A 14 -33.81 13.15 -7.28
C ASN A 14 -33.16 11.76 -7.21
N SER A 15 -33.42 10.88 -8.18
CA SER A 15 -32.76 9.58 -8.28
C SER A 15 -31.28 9.69 -8.63
N LYS A 16 -30.89 10.61 -9.53
CA LYS A 16 -29.47 10.92 -9.78
C LYS A 16 -28.78 11.47 -8.53
N LYS A 17 -29.44 12.33 -7.76
CA LYS A 17 -28.91 12.93 -6.53
C LYS A 17 -28.77 11.90 -5.40
N SER A 18 -29.71 10.97 -5.28
CA SER A 18 -29.62 9.85 -4.32
C SER A 18 -28.53 8.86 -4.71
N VAL A 19 -28.37 8.53 -6.00
CA VAL A 19 -27.27 7.70 -6.50
C VAL A 19 -25.91 8.36 -6.25
N LYS A 20 -25.76 9.66 -6.55
CA LYS A 20 -24.53 10.41 -6.23
C LYS A 20 -24.20 10.36 -4.74
N THR A 21 -25.20 10.55 -3.88
CA THR A 21 -25.04 10.49 -2.42
C THR A 21 -24.63 9.10 -1.95
N TYR A 22 -25.22 8.06 -2.52
CA TYR A 22 -24.91 6.66 -2.22
C TYR A 22 -23.48 6.28 -2.66
N VAL A 23 -23.08 6.64 -3.88
CA VAL A 23 -21.72 6.41 -4.39
C VAL A 23 -20.68 7.11 -3.51
N GLU A 24 -20.95 8.35 -3.11
CA GLU A 24 -20.05 9.08 -2.21
C GLU A 24 -20.02 8.49 -0.80
N LYS A 25 -21.14 7.95 -0.30
CA LYS A 25 -21.14 7.17 0.94
C LYS A 25 -20.22 5.95 0.82
N GLN A 26 -20.35 5.15 -0.24
CA GLN A 26 -19.46 4.02 -0.46
C GLN A 26 -17.98 4.42 -0.57
N ARG A 27 -17.68 5.55 -1.24
CA ARG A 27 -16.30 6.07 -1.33
C ARG A 27 -15.75 6.38 0.06
N ARG A 28 -16.54 7.07 0.89
CA ARG A 28 -16.18 7.41 2.28
C ARG A 28 -15.99 6.16 3.14
N ASP A 29 -16.87 5.17 3.00
CA ASP A 29 -16.77 3.91 3.73
C ASP A 29 -15.48 3.15 3.36
N ARG A 30 -15.13 3.10 2.07
CA ARG A 30 -13.85 2.52 1.63
C ARG A 30 -12.65 3.24 2.23
N ILE A 31 -12.63 4.57 2.22
CA ILE A 31 -11.53 5.36 2.81
C ILE A 31 -11.40 5.09 4.31
N ASN A 32 -12.52 5.07 5.04
CA ASN A 32 -12.52 4.79 6.46
C ASN A 32 -12.02 3.38 6.77
N LYS A 33 -12.41 2.39 5.95
CA LYS A 33 -11.91 1.02 6.08
C LYS A 33 -10.39 0.97 5.91
N SER A 34 -9.85 1.60 4.86
CA SER A 34 -8.40 1.65 4.64
C SER A 34 -7.67 2.36 5.78
N LEU A 35 -8.21 3.45 6.33
CA LEU A 35 -7.60 4.12 7.49
C LEU A 35 -7.55 3.22 8.73
N ASN A 36 -8.59 2.41 8.97
CA ASN A 36 -8.58 1.44 10.06
C ASN A 36 -7.56 0.32 9.82
N GLU A 37 -7.50 -0.23 8.60
CA GLU A 37 -6.50 -1.24 8.22
C GLU A 37 -5.07 -0.71 8.41
N LEU A 38 -4.79 0.55 8.01
CA LEU A 38 -3.49 1.19 8.24
C LEU A 38 -3.16 1.30 9.73
N LYS A 39 -4.13 1.71 10.56
CA LYS A 39 -3.95 1.77 12.01
C LYS A 39 -3.63 0.40 12.60
N ASP A 40 -4.36 -0.64 12.19
CA ASP A 40 -4.18 -2.01 12.69
C ASP A 40 -2.80 -2.57 12.31
N LEU A 41 -2.33 -2.29 11.09
CA LEU A 41 -0.98 -2.66 10.64
C LEU A 41 0.10 -2.01 11.52
N ILE A 42 -0.02 -0.72 11.82
CA ILE A 42 0.94 -0.03 12.70
C ILE A 42 0.85 -0.59 14.12
N ALA A 43 -0.36 -0.83 14.63
CA ALA A 43 -0.61 -1.39 15.95
C ALA A 43 -0.08 -2.84 16.13
N SER A 44 0.19 -3.55 15.03
CA SER A 44 0.89 -4.84 15.06
C SER A 44 2.38 -4.70 15.41
N THR A 45 2.95 -3.50 15.23
CA THR A 45 4.36 -3.19 15.49
C THR A 45 4.57 -2.30 16.72
N ASP A 46 3.55 -1.53 17.12
CA ASP A 46 3.55 -0.68 18.31
C ASP A 46 2.21 -0.78 19.05
N GLU A 47 2.21 -1.50 20.18
CA GLU A 47 0.99 -1.81 20.94
C GLU A 47 0.28 -0.55 21.49
N ARG A 48 1.01 0.56 21.66
CA ARG A 48 0.45 1.86 22.09
C ARG A 48 -0.59 2.37 21.10
N VAL A 49 -0.41 2.07 19.81
CA VAL A 49 -1.28 2.53 18.73
C VAL A 49 -2.64 1.82 18.73
N ARG A 50 -2.73 0.61 19.31
CA ARG A 50 -3.92 -0.23 19.32
C ARG A 50 -5.10 0.42 20.05
N TYR A 51 -4.86 0.92 21.25
CA TYR A 51 -5.90 1.37 22.17
C TYR A 51 -6.16 2.89 22.11
N GLN A 52 -5.21 3.66 21.57
CA GLN A 52 -5.35 5.10 21.48
C GLN A 52 -6.24 5.51 20.31
N LYS A 53 -7.05 6.55 20.54
CA LYS A 53 -7.89 7.18 19.51
C LYS A 53 -7.03 8.18 18.75
N TYR A 54 -6.80 7.92 17.47
CA TYR A 54 -6.06 8.81 16.59
C TYR A 54 -6.98 9.46 15.58
N GLU A 55 -6.68 10.72 15.29
CA GLU A 55 -7.30 11.44 14.19
C GLU A 55 -6.82 10.88 12.84
N LYS A 56 -7.58 11.15 11.78
CA LYS A 56 -7.25 10.66 10.43
C LYS A 56 -5.89 11.15 9.95
N ALA A 57 -5.53 12.40 10.28
CA ALA A 57 -4.24 12.97 9.93
C ALA A 57 -3.09 12.25 10.66
N GLU A 58 -3.26 11.92 11.94
CA GLU A 58 -2.26 11.20 12.73
C GLU A 58 -2.05 9.78 12.21
N ILE A 59 -3.12 9.05 11.86
CA ILE A 59 -3.02 7.72 11.25
C ILE A 59 -2.17 7.78 9.96
N LEU A 60 -2.40 8.79 9.11
CA LEU A 60 -1.65 8.97 7.88
C LEU A 60 -0.17 9.30 8.16
N GLU A 61 0.11 10.21 9.09
CA GLU A 61 1.49 10.58 9.45
C GLU A 61 2.26 9.39 10.01
N MET A 62 1.66 8.64 10.95
CA MET A 62 2.28 7.43 11.51
C MET A 62 2.54 6.38 10.42
N THR A 63 1.61 6.21 9.47
CA THR A 63 1.77 5.30 8.32
C THR A 63 2.97 5.71 7.47
N ILE A 64 3.08 7.00 7.14
CA ILE A 64 4.19 7.52 6.33
C ILE A 64 5.51 7.30 7.05
N ASN A 65 5.57 7.62 8.35
CA ASN A 65 6.77 7.41 9.16
C ASN A 65 7.17 5.92 9.21
N TYR A 66 6.21 5.04 9.43
CA TYR A 66 6.42 3.59 9.41
C TYR A 66 7.00 3.12 8.06
N ILE A 67 6.43 3.55 6.93
CA ILE A 67 6.93 3.21 5.60
C ILE A 67 8.36 3.75 5.37
N ARG A 68 8.66 4.98 5.80
CA ARG A 68 10.01 5.56 5.70
C ARG A 68 11.01 4.74 6.50
N ASN A 69 10.65 4.33 7.72
CA ASN A 69 11.49 3.50 8.57
C ASN A 69 11.73 2.12 7.93
N LEU A 70 10.68 1.48 7.38
CA LEU A 70 10.83 0.22 6.65
C LEU A 70 11.80 0.35 5.46
N LYS A 71 11.68 1.42 4.66
CA LYS A 71 12.60 1.68 3.55
C LYS A 71 14.04 1.87 4.02
N GLN A 72 14.27 2.62 5.09
CA GLN A 72 15.61 2.77 5.66
C GLN A 72 16.19 1.44 6.15
N ILE A 73 15.38 0.65 6.85
CA ILE A 73 15.77 -0.67 7.33
C ILE A 73 16.17 -1.57 6.16
N ILE A 74 15.36 -1.65 5.11
CA ILE A 74 15.65 -2.42 3.90
C ILE A 74 16.93 -1.93 3.23
N ASN A 75 17.06 -0.63 3.00
CA ASN A 75 18.27 -0.04 2.39
C ASN A 75 19.53 -0.33 3.22
N ASN A 76 19.41 -0.28 4.55
CA ASN A 76 20.49 -0.62 5.45
C ASN A 76 20.84 -2.11 5.33
N TYR A 77 19.87 -3.01 5.32
CA TYR A 77 20.12 -4.44 5.12
C TYR A 77 20.79 -4.74 3.77
N GLU A 78 20.35 -4.09 2.69
CA GLU A 78 20.98 -4.24 1.38
C GLU A 78 22.42 -3.73 1.38
N LYS A 79 22.65 -2.57 1.98
CA LYS A 79 23.99 -1.99 2.14
C LYS A 79 24.91 -2.88 2.97
N TYR A 80 24.44 -3.38 4.12
CA TYR A 80 25.20 -4.30 4.97
C TYR A 80 25.46 -5.63 4.25
N SER A 81 24.49 -6.18 3.53
CA SER A 81 24.66 -7.42 2.76
C SER A 81 25.74 -7.27 1.69
N PHE A 82 25.73 -6.16 0.94
CA PHE A 82 26.75 -5.83 -0.06
C PHE A 82 28.14 -5.63 0.55
N GLU A 83 28.24 -4.79 1.59
CA GLU A 83 29.53 -4.45 2.21
C GLU A 83 30.14 -5.67 2.92
N THR A 84 29.33 -6.50 3.57
CA THR A 84 29.78 -7.73 4.22
C THR A 84 30.35 -8.72 3.19
N TRP A 85 29.69 -8.89 2.04
CA TRP A 85 30.21 -9.75 0.97
C TRP A 85 31.52 -9.18 0.38
N LYS A 86 31.58 -7.87 0.15
CA LYS A 86 32.77 -7.19 -0.38
C LYS A 86 33.98 -7.29 0.55
N GLN A 87 33.78 -7.16 1.86
CA GLN A 87 34.85 -7.33 2.86
C GLN A 87 35.30 -8.79 2.99
N LEU A 88 34.36 -9.74 2.94
CA LEU A 88 34.67 -11.16 3.00
C LEU A 88 35.34 -11.71 1.73
N GLU A 89 35.27 -10.99 0.61
CA GLU A 89 36.01 -11.33 -0.62
C GLU A 89 37.52 -11.44 -0.37
N LEU A 90 38.06 -10.62 0.56
CA LEU A 90 39.46 -10.64 0.97
C LEU A 90 39.83 -11.87 1.81
N LEU A 91 38.84 -12.51 2.46
CA LEU A 91 39.04 -13.65 3.36
C LEU A 91 38.48 -14.95 2.79
N LYS A 92 38.07 -14.98 1.51
CA LYS A 92 37.37 -16.11 0.88
C LYS A 92 38.12 -17.44 0.94
N ASN A 93 39.45 -17.40 0.99
CA ASN A 93 40.28 -18.60 1.09
C ASN A 93 40.33 -19.18 2.51
N ILE A 94 40.13 -18.35 3.53
CA ILE A 94 40.19 -18.74 4.95
C ILE A 94 38.81 -19.17 5.45
N TYR A 95 37.73 -18.58 4.91
CA TYR A 95 36.34 -18.90 5.25
C TYR A 95 35.46 -19.16 4.00
N PRO A 96 35.78 -20.20 3.20
CA PRO A 96 35.15 -20.45 1.90
C PRO A 96 33.65 -20.78 2.00
N TYR A 97 33.22 -21.49 3.04
CA TYR A 97 31.81 -21.86 3.22
C TYR A 97 30.94 -20.66 3.61
N GLN A 98 31.45 -19.79 4.48
CA GLN A 98 30.79 -18.56 4.89
C GLN A 98 30.68 -17.61 3.70
N HIS A 99 31.77 -17.47 2.93
CA HIS A 99 31.79 -16.69 1.70
C HIS A 99 30.74 -17.17 0.71
N GLN A 100 30.69 -18.48 0.42
CA GLN A 100 29.70 -19.05 -0.50
C GLN A 100 28.26 -18.88 0.00
N ARG A 101 27.99 -19.11 1.30
CA ARG A 101 26.64 -18.97 1.87
C ARG A 101 26.14 -17.52 1.83
N ILE A 102 27.02 -16.56 2.09
CA ILE A 102 26.69 -15.13 2.04
C ILE A 102 26.52 -14.66 0.60
N LYS A 103 27.39 -15.10 -0.32
CA LYS A 103 27.26 -14.86 -1.76
C LYS A 103 25.91 -15.37 -2.29
N GLN A 104 25.48 -16.57 -1.89
CA GLN A 104 24.18 -17.10 -2.30
C GLN A 104 23.01 -16.31 -1.70
N LYS A 105 23.07 -15.89 -0.44
CA LYS A 105 22.05 -15.00 0.14
C LYS A 105 21.95 -13.66 -0.60
N TYR A 106 23.08 -13.05 -0.96
CA TYR A 106 23.11 -11.79 -1.72
C TYR A 106 22.51 -11.94 -3.12
N LEU A 107 22.88 -13.00 -3.86
CA LEU A 107 22.30 -13.29 -5.18
C LEU A 107 20.79 -13.54 -5.10
N GLN A 108 20.32 -14.23 -4.05
CA GLN A 108 18.89 -14.44 -3.83
C GLN A 108 18.15 -13.12 -3.60
N ILE A 109 18.74 -12.17 -2.86
CA ILE A 109 18.16 -10.84 -2.63
C ILE A 109 18.02 -10.08 -3.96
N ILE A 110 19.06 -10.06 -4.81
CA ILE A 110 19.01 -9.44 -6.14
C ILE A 110 17.89 -10.05 -6.99
N ILE A 111 17.83 -11.39 -7.06
CA ILE A 111 16.83 -12.11 -7.87
C ILE A 111 15.41 -11.79 -7.38
N ASN A 112 15.19 -11.78 -6.07
CA ASN A 112 13.87 -11.48 -5.49
C ASN A 112 13.46 -10.02 -5.71
N ASN A 113 14.40 -9.08 -5.64
CA ASN A 113 14.16 -7.67 -5.95
C ASN A 113 13.88 -7.44 -7.45
N SER A 114 14.45 -8.27 -8.34
CA SER A 114 14.18 -8.21 -9.78
C SER A 114 12.76 -8.69 -10.14
N SER A 115 12.14 -9.50 -9.28
CA SER A 115 10.72 -9.92 -9.44
C SER A 115 9.71 -8.89 -8.92
N LEU A 116 10.15 -7.86 -8.19
CA LEU A 116 9.30 -6.77 -7.72
C LEU A 116 8.97 -5.74 -8.82
N ASP A 117 9.64 -5.78 -9.97
CA ASP A 117 9.33 -4.94 -11.14
C ASP A 117 7.95 -5.25 -11.75
N HIS A 118 7.32 -6.39 -11.39
CA HIS A 118 5.94 -6.71 -11.76
C HIS A 118 4.87 -6.08 -10.86
N ILE A 119 5.22 -5.44 -9.74
CA ILE A 119 4.26 -4.66 -8.93
C ILE A 119 4.02 -3.26 -9.55
N SER A 120 4.71 -2.92 -10.64
CA SER A 120 4.31 -1.84 -11.58
C SER A 120 3.03 -2.18 -12.35
N THR A 121 2.60 -3.44 -12.34
CA THR A 121 1.41 -3.94 -13.04
C THR A 121 0.38 -4.51 -12.07
N TYR A 122 -0.03 -3.74 -11.05
CA TYR A 122 -1.38 -3.92 -10.48
C TYR A 122 -2.39 -3.17 -11.37
N SER A 123 -2.46 -3.63 -12.61
CA SER A 123 -3.54 -3.41 -13.57
C SER A 123 -3.84 -4.80 -14.10
N GLN A 124 -5.11 -5.20 -14.07
CA GLN A 124 -5.62 -6.54 -14.41
C GLN A 124 -5.54 -7.58 -13.28
N ASN A 125 -6.32 -7.37 -12.22
CA ASN A 125 -7.21 -8.41 -11.70
C ASN A 125 -8.23 -7.81 -10.75
N SER A 126 -9.25 -7.25 -11.36
CA SER A 126 -10.54 -7.00 -10.75
C SER A 126 -11.58 -7.15 -11.83
N SER A 127 -11.91 -8.40 -12.16
CA SER A 127 -13.23 -8.71 -12.70
C SER A 127 -14.25 -8.18 -11.68
N SER A 128 -14.81 -7.00 -11.97
CA SER A 128 -15.82 -6.20 -11.25
C SER A 128 -15.42 -4.84 -10.67
N THR A 129 -14.19 -4.32 -10.81
CA THR A 129 -13.99 -2.89 -10.52
C THR A 129 -14.55 -2.07 -11.67
N GLN A 130 -15.80 -1.63 -11.51
CA GLN A 130 -16.30 -0.43 -12.17
C GLN A 130 -15.27 0.67 -11.96
N LEU A 131 -14.45 0.88 -12.99
CA LEU A 131 -13.59 2.04 -13.15
C LEU A 131 -14.46 3.26 -12.84
N TRP A 132 -14.05 4.07 -11.86
CA TRP A 132 -14.74 5.31 -11.56
C TRP A 132 -14.81 6.15 -12.84
N LYS A 133 -15.98 6.20 -13.48
CA LYS A 133 -16.26 7.13 -14.57
C LYS A 133 -16.75 8.43 -13.93
N PRO A 134 -16.02 9.55 -14.05
CA PRO A 134 -16.55 10.83 -13.62
C PRO A 134 -17.81 11.12 -14.45
N TYR A 135 -18.90 11.45 -13.76
CA TYR A 135 -20.12 11.95 -14.40
C TYR A 135 -19.83 13.34 -14.96
N ILE A 136 -19.43 13.43 -16.23
CA ILE A 136 -19.60 14.62 -17.06
C ILE A 136 -21.01 14.54 -17.66
#